data_AF-A0A316QIZ7-F1
#
_entry.id   AF-A0A316QIZ7-F1
#
_cell.length_a   1.000
_cell.length_b   1.000
_cell.length_c   1.000
_cell.angle_alpha   90.00
_cell.angle_beta   90.00
_cell.angle_gamma   90.00
#
_symmetry.space_group_name_H-M   'P 1'
#
loop_
_entity.id
_entity.type
_entity.pdbx_description
1 polymer ?
#
loop_
_entity_poly.entity_id
_entity_poly.type
_entity_poly.pdbx_seq_one_letter_code
_entity_poly.pdbx_strand_id
1 'polypeptide(L)'
;MTKGERIKARREALGLSVGELASRLNKNRATIYRYENGDIEDMPITVLEPLAKALNTTPAYIMGWEEEPMDFETLLNALNEARSRPDSPEITEAVEKLINPEPRVVIMGYDGRRMEFTDKASIDFFESVAEALKKKQENQD
;
A
#
# COMPACT_ATOMS: atom_id res chain seq x y z
N MET A 1 -9.93 3.64 -12.20
CA MET A 1 -10.09 2.18 -12.26
C MET A 1 -10.77 1.69 -11.00
N THR A 2 -11.67 0.71 -11.13
CA THR A 2 -12.26 0.00 -9.99
C THR A 2 -11.24 -0.95 -9.34
N LYS A 3 -11.50 -1.42 -8.12
CA LYS A 3 -10.67 -2.42 -7.43
C LYS A 3 -10.44 -3.68 -8.29
N GLY A 4 -11.47 -4.16 -8.98
CA GLY A 4 -11.39 -5.34 -9.83
C GLY A 4 -10.52 -5.11 -11.06
N GLU A 5 -10.65 -3.94 -11.70
CA GLU A 5 -9.80 -3.53 -12.81
C GLU A 5 -8.32 -3.45 -12.40
N ARG A 6 -8.02 -2.93 -11.20
CA ARG A 6 -6.65 -2.85 -10.66
C ARG A 6 -6.06 -4.25 -10.42
N ILE A 7 -6.84 -5.18 -9.88
CA ILE A 7 -6.44 -6.59 -9.68
C ILE A 7 -6.12 -7.25 -11.02
N LYS A 8 -7.01 -7.12 -12.00
CA LYS A 8 -6.83 -7.68 -13.34
C LYS A 8 -5.58 -7.12 -14.03
N ALA A 9 -5.42 -5.80 -14.00
CA ALA A 9 -4.27 -5.13 -14.59
C ALA A 9 -2.94 -5.60 -13.98
N ARG A 10 -2.85 -5.74 -12.65
CA ARG A 10 -1.64 -6.26 -12.00
C ARG A 10 -1.37 -7.72 -12.35
N ARG A 11 -2.40 -8.56 -12.36
CA ARG A 11 -2.24 -9.97 -12.77
C ARG A 11 -1.64 -10.07 -14.17
N GLU A 12 -2.19 -9.29 -15.11
CA GLU A 12 -1.74 -9.28 -16.51
C GLU A 12 -0.34 -8.69 -16.66
N ALA A 13 -0.02 -7.61 -15.94
CA ALA A 13 1.33 -7.03 -15.92
C ALA A 13 2.40 -8.00 -15.42
N LEU A 14 2.05 -8.91 -14.50
CA LEU A 14 2.93 -9.96 -14.01
C LEU A 14 2.94 -11.22 -14.89
N GLY A 15 2.21 -11.23 -16.01
CA GLY A 15 2.10 -12.39 -16.89
C GLY A 15 1.38 -13.59 -16.26
N LEU A 16 0.61 -13.38 -15.19
CA LEU A 16 -0.07 -14.46 -14.48
C LEU A 16 -1.40 -14.81 -15.15
N SER A 17 -1.63 -16.11 -15.35
CA SER A 17 -2.97 -16.61 -15.65
C SER A 17 -3.88 -16.53 -14.41
N VAL A 18 -5.20 -16.50 -14.64
CA VAL A 18 -6.20 -16.59 -13.56
C VAL A 18 -5.98 -17.85 -12.71
N GLY A 19 -5.56 -18.95 -13.34
CA GLY A 19 -5.25 -20.20 -12.66
C GLY A 19 -4.07 -20.09 -11.69
N GLU A 20 -3.00 -19.41 -12.10
CA GLU A 20 -1.83 -19.21 -11.25
C GLU A 20 -2.13 -18.31 -10.05
N LEU A 21 -2.87 -17.21 -10.27
CA LEU A 21 -3.29 -16.35 -9.16
C LEU A 21 -4.21 -17.11 -8.18
N ALA A 22 -5.13 -17.93 -8.70
CA ALA A 22 -5.99 -18.78 -7.88
C ALA A 22 -5.16 -19.76 -7.02
N SER A 23 -4.17 -20.42 -7.61
CA SER A 23 -3.26 -21.33 -6.91
C SER A 23 -2.46 -20.61 -5.82
N ARG A 24 -1.93 -19.41 -6.09
CA ARG A 24 -1.19 -18.61 -5.09
C ARG A 24 -2.03 -18.23 -3.87
N LEU A 25 -3.34 -18.02 -4.08
CA LEU A 25 -4.27 -17.61 -3.02
C LEU A 25 -4.99 -18.78 -2.35
N ASN A 26 -4.71 -20.02 -2.79
CA ASN A 26 -5.47 -21.20 -2.39
C ASN A 26 -7.00 -20.98 -2.57
N LYS A 27 -7.38 -20.47 -3.75
CA LYS A 27 -8.76 -20.21 -4.17
C LYS A 27 -9.04 -20.90 -5.51
N ASN A 28 -10.32 -20.93 -5.90
CA ASN A 28 -10.71 -21.39 -7.23
C ASN A 28 -10.69 -20.24 -8.25
N ARG A 29 -10.67 -20.58 -9.55
CA ARG A 29 -10.68 -19.58 -10.64
C ARG A 29 -11.92 -18.67 -10.60
N ALA A 30 -13.08 -19.22 -10.23
CA ALA A 30 -14.32 -18.45 -10.16
C ALA A 30 -14.25 -17.32 -9.12
N THR A 31 -13.58 -17.55 -7.98
CA THR A 31 -13.33 -16.52 -6.96
C THR A 31 -12.46 -15.39 -7.52
N ILE A 32 -11.44 -15.70 -8.32
CA ILE A 32 -10.59 -14.67 -8.93
C ILE A 32 -11.37 -13.85 -9.97
N TYR A 33 -12.20 -14.48 -10.80
CA TYR A 33 -13.08 -13.74 -11.72
C TYR A 33 -14.02 -12.80 -10.98
N ARG A 34 -14.59 -13.23 -9.85
CA ARG A 34 -15.43 -12.37 -9.00
C ARG A 34 -14.65 -11.18 -8.43
N TYR A 35 -13.39 -11.37 -8.05
CA TYR A 35 -12.52 -10.26 -7.63
C TYR A 35 -12.25 -9.28 -8.76
N GLU A 36 -11.91 -9.77 -9.96
CA GLU A 36 -11.58 -8.94 -11.13
C GLU A 36 -12.78 -8.20 -11.72
N ASN A 37 -13.97 -8.80 -11.65
CA ASN A 37 -15.20 -8.18 -12.14
C ASN A 37 -15.84 -7.22 -11.12
N GLY A 38 -15.40 -7.27 -9.85
CA GLY A 38 -16.01 -6.47 -8.78
C GLY A 38 -17.31 -7.05 -8.20
N ASP A 39 -17.62 -8.32 -8.47
CA ASP A 39 -18.80 -9.04 -7.95
C ASP A 39 -18.77 -9.26 -6.42
N ILE A 40 -17.68 -8.83 -5.77
CA ILE A 40 -17.50 -8.80 -4.32
C ILE A 40 -17.23 -7.34 -3.97
N GLU A 41 -18.30 -6.61 -3.63
CA GLU A 41 -18.21 -5.18 -3.28
C GLU A 41 -17.35 -4.96 -2.04
N ASP A 42 -17.60 -5.74 -0.98
CA ASP A 42 -16.84 -5.71 0.27
C ASP A 42 -15.89 -6.91 0.33
N MET A 43 -14.67 -6.72 -0.17
CA MET A 43 -13.62 -7.73 -0.02
C MET A 43 -13.16 -7.76 1.44
N PRO A 44 -13.17 -8.93 2.10
CA PRO A 44 -12.65 -9.03 3.46
C PRO A 44 -11.20 -8.57 3.54
N ILE A 45 -10.85 -7.79 4.58
CA ILE A 45 -9.47 -7.37 4.84
C ILE A 45 -8.51 -8.58 4.89
N THR A 46 -9.02 -9.72 5.40
CA THR A 46 -8.28 -11.00 5.47
C THR A 46 -7.92 -11.59 4.10
N VAL A 47 -8.58 -11.17 3.03
CA VAL A 47 -8.28 -11.55 1.64
C VAL A 47 -7.35 -10.53 0.98
N LEU A 48 -7.51 -9.26 1.33
CA LEU A 48 -6.82 -8.15 0.67
C LEU A 48 -5.30 -8.24 0.80
N GLU A 49 -4.79 -8.57 1.99
CA GLU A 49 -3.35 -8.69 2.22
C GLU A 49 -2.72 -9.88 1.45
N PRO A 50 -3.25 -11.12 1.52
CA PRO A 50 -2.78 -12.21 0.67
C PRO A 50 -2.87 -11.90 -0.83
N LEU A 51 -3.94 -11.24 -1.27
CA LEU A 51 -4.14 -10.85 -2.66
C LEU A 51 -3.07 -9.85 -3.12
N ALA A 52 -2.81 -8.80 -2.34
CA ALA A 52 -1.77 -7.83 -2.61
C ALA A 52 -0.38 -8.47 -2.72
N LYS A 53 -0.06 -9.39 -1.81
CA LYS A 53 1.19 -10.18 -1.84
C LYS A 53 1.30 -11.02 -3.12
N ALA A 54 0.24 -11.73 -3.51
CA ALA A 54 0.24 -12.56 -4.71
C ALA A 54 0.40 -11.75 -6.01
N LEU A 55 -0.05 -10.48 -6.00
CA LEU A 55 -0.01 -9.52 -7.09
C LEU A 55 1.16 -8.54 -7.03
N ASN A 56 2.14 -8.78 -6.15
CA ASN A 56 3.31 -7.92 -5.96
C ASN A 56 2.92 -6.43 -5.92
N THR A 57 2.02 -6.07 -5.01
CA THR A 57 1.46 -4.72 -4.85
C THR A 57 0.99 -4.50 -3.41
N THR A 58 0.37 -3.36 -3.12
CA THR A 58 -0.15 -3.00 -1.79
C THR A 58 -1.67 -3.14 -1.73
N PRO A 59 -2.24 -3.42 -0.53
CA PRO A 59 -3.67 -3.24 -0.29
C PRO A 59 -4.16 -1.85 -0.68
N ALA A 60 -3.35 -0.81 -0.42
CA ALA A 60 -3.66 0.58 -0.75
C ALA A 60 -3.85 0.79 -2.26
N TYR A 61 -2.97 0.22 -3.09
CA TYR A 61 -3.14 0.26 -4.55
C TYR A 61 -4.42 -0.44 -5.00
N ILE A 62 -4.70 -1.66 -4.51
CA ILE A 62 -5.92 -2.40 -4.87
C ILE A 62 -7.18 -1.60 -4.51
N MET A 63 -7.16 -0.93 -3.35
CA MET A 63 -8.25 -0.08 -2.89
C MET A 63 -8.34 1.27 -3.60
N GLY A 64 -7.33 1.61 -4.42
CA GLY A 64 -7.25 2.90 -5.12
C GLY A 64 -6.85 4.07 -4.22
N TRP A 65 -6.25 3.79 -3.06
CA TRP A 65 -5.67 4.82 -2.19
C TRP A 65 -4.30 5.30 -2.69
N GLU A 66 -3.68 4.54 -3.58
CA GLU A 66 -2.45 4.85 -4.30
C GLU A 66 -2.68 4.66 -5.80
N GLU A 67 -2.16 5.57 -6.62
CA GLU A 67 -2.31 5.49 -8.07
C GLU A 67 -1.30 4.56 -8.72
N GLU A 68 -0.10 4.45 -8.14
CA GLU A 68 1.00 3.64 -8.65
C GLU A 68 1.11 2.36 -7.81
N PRO A 69 1.19 1.17 -8.43
CA PRO A 69 1.44 -0.05 -7.69
C PRO A 69 2.90 -0.06 -7.21
N MET A 70 3.12 -0.27 -5.92
CA MET A 70 4.48 -0.53 -5.44
C MET A 70 5.00 -1.82 -6.09
N ASP A 71 6.00 -1.70 -6.94
CA ASP A 71 6.72 -2.83 -7.49
C ASP A 71 7.95 -3.15 -6.64
N PHE A 72 7.85 -4.22 -5.86
CA PHE A 72 8.91 -4.67 -4.97
C PHE A 72 10.18 -5.05 -5.75
N GLU A 73 10.05 -5.42 -7.02
CA GLU A 73 11.17 -5.82 -7.87
C GLU A 73 11.97 -4.59 -8.34
N THR A 74 11.27 -3.54 -8.77
CA THR A 74 11.86 -2.20 -8.98
C THR A 74 12.56 -1.69 -7.72
N LEU A 75 11.93 -1.87 -6.54
CA LEU A 75 12.50 -1.44 -5.26
C LEU A 75 13.75 -2.24 -4.90
N LEU A 76 13.74 -3.56 -5.07
CA LEU A 76 14.90 -4.45 -4.90
C LEU A 76 16.03 -4.12 -5.86
N ASN A 77 15.72 -3.80 -7.12
CA ASN A 77 16.72 -3.41 -8.10
C ASN A 77 17.37 -2.09 -7.71
N ALA A 78 16.57 -1.08 -7.34
CA ALA A 78 17.08 0.19 -6.82
C ALA A 78 17.96 0.00 -5.57
N LEU A 79 17.56 -0.87 -4.63
CA LEU A 79 18.36 -1.21 -3.45
C LEU A 79 19.65 -1.95 -3.79
N ASN A 80 19.65 -2.84 -4.77
CA ASN A 80 20.85 -3.56 -5.22
C ASN A 80 21.82 -2.62 -5.95
N GLU A 81 21.31 -1.74 -6.81
CA GLU A 81 22.09 -0.69 -7.47
C GLU A 81 22.71 0.28 -6.46
N ALA A 82 21.95 0.68 -5.44
CA ALA A 82 22.42 1.45 -4.29
C ALA A 82 23.60 0.78 -3.59
N ARG A 83 23.46 -0.52 -3.31
CA ARG A 83 24.48 -1.30 -2.62
C ARG A 83 25.74 -1.49 -3.47
N SER A 84 25.61 -1.51 -4.79
CA SER A 84 26.74 -1.60 -5.72
C SER A 84 27.47 -0.27 -5.93
N ARG A 85 26.85 0.87 -5.58
CA ARG A 85 27.44 2.22 -5.68
C ARG A 85 27.16 3.04 -4.40
N PRO A 86 27.71 2.63 -3.24
CA PRO A 86 27.43 3.28 -1.95
C PRO A 86 27.87 4.76 -1.90
N ASP A 87 28.77 5.17 -2.78
CA ASP A 87 29.30 6.54 -2.85
C ASP A 87 28.48 7.48 -3.75
N SER A 88 27.34 7.06 -4.31
CA SER A 88 26.44 7.95 -5.07
C SER A 88 25.52 8.71 -4.10
N PRO A 89 25.67 10.05 -3.97
CA PRO A 89 24.84 10.84 -3.08
C PRO A 89 23.35 10.74 -3.42
N GLU A 90 23.01 10.65 -4.71
CA GLU A 90 21.63 10.56 -5.19
C GLU A 90 20.95 9.28 -4.73
N ILE A 91 21.67 8.16 -4.76
CA ILE A 91 21.10 6.88 -4.36
C ILE A 91 21.00 6.77 -2.83
N THR A 92 22.01 7.27 -2.10
CA THR A 92 21.95 7.34 -0.63
C THR A 92 20.77 8.20 -0.18
N GLU A 93 20.55 9.37 -0.81
CA GLU A 93 19.40 10.23 -0.53
C GLU A 93 18.06 9.56 -0.87
N ALA A 94 17.97 8.87 -2.02
CA ALA A 94 16.76 8.17 -2.43
C ALA A 94 16.41 6.99 -1.49
N VAL A 95 17.42 6.21 -1.10
CA VAL A 95 17.25 5.14 -0.11
C VAL A 95 16.85 5.73 1.23
N GLU A 96 17.53 6.77 1.71
CA GLU A 96 17.23 7.41 3.00
C GLU A 96 15.80 7.96 3.05
N LYS A 97 15.31 8.60 1.99
CA LYS A 97 13.90 9.02 1.85
C LYS A 97 12.89 7.87 1.86
N LEU A 98 13.31 6.68 1.43
CA LEU A 98 12.45 5.50 1.37
C LEU A 98 12.36 4.79 2.73
N ILE A 99 13.48 4.64 3.44
CA ILE A 99 13.52 4.02 4.78
C ILE A 99 13.11 4.98 5.89
N ASN A 100 13.37 6.28 5.72
CA ASN A 100 12.93 7.35 6.61
C ASN A 100 12.04 8.32 5.82
N PRO A 101 10.80 7.93 5.50
CA PRO A 101 9.87 8.83 4.83
C PRO A 101 9.67 10.08 5.68
N GLU A 102 9.59 11.25 5.04
CA GLU A 102 9.26 12.47 5.76
C GLU A 102 7.95 12.28 6.54
N PRO A 103 7.91 12.74 7.80
CA PRO A 103 6.73 12.61 8.63
C PRO A 103 5.54 13.24 7.91
N ARG A 104 4.43 12.52 7.90
CA ARG A 104 3.19 12.96 7.25
C ARG A 104 2.00 12.55 8.10
N VAL A 105 1.00 13.42 8.14
CA VAL A 105 -0.28 13.11 8.77
C VAL A 105 -1.30 12.88 7.67
N VAL A 106 -1.91 11.70 7.68
CA VAL A 106 -3.00 11.36 6.75
C VAL A 106 -4.29 11.26 7.53
N ILE A 107 -5.27 12.07 7.15
CA ILE A 107 -6.63 12.04 7.71
C ILE A 107 -7.56 11.44 6.68
N MET A 108 -8.33 10.46 7.12
CA MET A 108 -9.32 9.77 6.30
C MET A 108 -10.72 10.15 6.78
N GLY A 109 -11.45 10.89 5.94
CA GLY A 109 -12.84 11.23 6.15
C GLY A 109 -13.74 10.01 5.94
N TYR A 110 -14.89 9.99 6.63
CA TYR A 110 -15.90 8.94 6.47
C TYR A 110 -16.54 8.91 5.07
N ASP A 111 -16.42 10.00 4.32
CA ASP A 111 -16.81 10.11 2.91
C ASP A 111 -15.74 9.58 1.94
N GLY A 112 -14.67 8.98 2.46
CA GLY A 112 -13.54 8.47 1.69
C GLY A 112 -12.54 9.53 1.26
N ARG A 113 -12.72 10.81 1.66
CA ARG A 113 -11.75 11.85 1.34
C ARG A 113 -10.47 11.67 2.14
N ARG A 114 -9.33 11.73 1.45
CA ARG A 114 -7.99 11.70 2.03
C ARG A 114 -7.42 13.12 2.05
N MET A 115 -6.96 13.55 3.22
CA MET A 115 -6.17 14.78 3.40
C MET A 115 -4.78 14.39 3.89
N GLU A 116 -3.74 15.01 3.33
CA GLU A 116 -2.35 14.75 3.65
C GLU A 116 -1.66 16.07 4.04
N PHE A 117 -0.94 16.04 5.16
CA PHE A 117 -0.19 17.18 5.70
C PHE A 117 1.28 16.77 5.86
N THR A 118 2.18 17.57 5.31
CA THR A 118 3.63 17.36 5.36
C THR A 118 4.38 18.54 5.97
N ASP A 119 3.70 19.66 6.24
CA ASP A 119 4.34 20.81 6.87
C ASP A 119 4.51 20.57 8.38
N LYS A 120 5.63 21.04 8.92
CA LYS A 120 6.01 20.83 10.31
C LYS A 120 4.95 21.31 11.31
N ALA A 121 4.27 22.43 11.03
CA ALA A 121 3.29 22.99 11.96
C ALA A 121 2.06 22.08 12.09
N SER A 122 1.58 21.53 10.97
CA SER A 122 0.51 20.53 10.98
C SER A 122 0.94 19.25 11.68
N ILE A 123 2.16 18.77 11.43
CA ILE A 123 2.69 17.56 12.07
C ILE A 123 2.74 17.73 13.59
N ASP A 124 3.39 18.80 14.08
CA ASP A 124 3.53 19.10 15.50
C ASP A 124 2.15 19.22 16.18
N PHE A 125 1.16 19.82 15.50
CA PHE A 125 -0.21 19.91 16.01
C PHE A 125 -0.84 18.53 16.18
N PHE A 126 -0.80 17.67 15.16
CA PHE A 126 -1.45 16.36 15.23
C PHE A 126 -0.73 15.39 16.18
N GLU A 127 0.59 15.49 16.31
CA GLU A 127 1.34 14.77 17.34
C GLU A 127 0.86 15.16 18.75
N SER A 128 0.69 16.47 19.01
CA SER A 128 0.17 16.94 20.30
C SER A 128 -1.25 16.42 20.61
N VAL A 129 -2.11 16.33 19.59
CA VAL A 129 -3.46 15.76 19.73
C VAL A 129 -3.38 14.26 20.03
N ALA A 130 -2.52 13.52 19.32
CA ALA A 130 -2.36 12.08 19.52
C ALA A 130 -1.83 11.76 20.93
N GLU A 131 -0.88 12.54 21.44
CA GLU A 131 -0.39 12.42 22.82
C GLU A 131 -1.47 12.70 23.86
N ALA A 132 -2.27 13.75 23.65
CA ALA A 132 -3.37 14.10 24.56
C ALA A 132 -4.43 12.98 24.61
N LEU A 133 -4.72 12.34 23.47
CA LEU A 133 -5.63 11.20 23.39
C LEU A 133 -5.09 9.97 24.12
N LYS A 134 -3.80 9.63 23.95
CA LYS A 134 -3.16 8.52 24.67
C LYS A 134 -3.23 8.70 26.19
N LYS A 135 -2.86 9.88 26.69
CA LYS A 135 -2.93 10.21 28.13
C LYS A 135 -4.35 10.11 28.69
N LYS A 136 -5.37 10.40 27.89
CA LYS A 136 -6.77 10.29 28.31
C LYS A 136 -7.24 8.82 28.42
N GLN A 137 -6.72 7.94 27.57
CA GLN A 137 -7.01 6.49 27.65
C GLN A 137 -6.30 5.85 28.85
N GLU A 138 -5.04 6.20 29.10
CA GLU A 138 -4.26 5.66 30.24
C GLU A 138 -4.82 6.07 31.62
N ASN A 139 -5.52 7.20 31.71
CA ASN A 139 -6.15 7.67 32.95
C ASN A 139 -7.62 7.20 33.12
N GLN A 140 -8.11 6.33 32.24
CA GLN A 140 -9.44 5.73 32.33
C GLN A 140 -9.44 4.25 32.77
N ASP A 141 -8.26 3.68 33.01
CA ASP A 141 -8.03 2.40 33.71
C ASP A 141 -7.63 2.62 35.18
#